data_AF-I4EKN9-F1
#
_entry.id   AF-I4EKN9-F1
#
_cell.length_a   1.000
_cell.length_b   1.000
_cell.length_c   1.000
_cell.angle_alpha   90.00
_cell.angle_beta   90.00
_cell.angle_gamma   90.00
#
_symmetry.space_group_name_H-M   'P 1'
#
loop_
_entity.id
_entity.type
_entity.pdbx_description
1 polymer ?
#
loop_
_entity_poly.entity_id
_entity_poly.type
_entity_poly.pdbx_seq_one_letter_code
_entity_poly.pdbx_strand_id
1 'polypeptide(L)'
;MGAAIAAPDYGQRIAGRHVYDRAGVLTAGEQADLERRAGAVERAGAPVVVYLQARKANYQQTEQDAADLMEAWDIQSAPGAHDGLVIFLNLNPGDLKHGQFSIFAGAKHFQNGDLPESELKRISDQAVLPKLRAGDIAGGIGAALDAAAHSLTAGPLPPAPLSPVEQAARVAASGPVSLLNVLAVLLAALLSLPLVRAWRSQPASAAPSVPTTMLPGDLAPALAGALVAGRVTGSPLEATILDLARRDALAIEPVGKKKVQVRLLDRSAVQDEFEARVWDALEGQAGPGQVISSSSLTKIRSHSQPATDALREELQARGWFDPAIKARRRGLYLAGLAAILLAVLTVVVTETGHQLWGFIGMGILLIAGIVSLIYGGTMRETTAAGEAEAAPWHGYKAGLAAAKRDTARTVDLDQAMPYAVALGIATSLNKRLKAAGERGYTPIWLGRTTDAEAWNGNFYPYWVAFHTSTAPPSSSGSAGGAAAGGGGAGGGF
;
A
#
# COMPACT_ATOMS: atom_id res chain seq x y z
N MET A 1 25.47 5.36 -13.92
CA MET A 1 26.50 5.16 -14.96
C MET A 1 26.33 3.74 -15.47
N GLY A 2 25.61 3.58 -16.59
CA GLY A 2 25.43 2.28 -17.22
C GLY A 2 26.68 1.93 -18.02
N ALA A 3 27.25 0.75 -17.79
CA ALA A 3 28.32 0.23 -18.62
C ALA A 3 27.77 0.02 -20.04
N ALA A 4 28.35 0.70 -21.03
CA ALA A 4 28.15 0.36 -22.43
C ALA A 4 28.73 -1.04 -22.63
N ILE A 5 27.86 -2.03 -22.79
CA ILE A 5 28.22 -3.39 -23.19
C ILE A 5 28.76 -3.25 -24.61
N ALA A 6 30.02 -3.64 -24.84
CA ALA A 6 30.60 -3.64 -26.18
C ALA A 6 29.70 -4.45 -27.13
N ALA A 7 29.40 -3.89 -28.31
CA ALA A 7 28.62 -4.59 -29.33
C ALA A 7 29.27 -5.96 -29.63
N PRO A 8 28.50 -7.05 -29.70
CA PRO A 8 29.06 -8.36 -30.02
C PRO A 8 29.70 -8.35 -31.41
N ASP A 9 30.92 -8.88 -31.55
CA ASP A 9 31.50 -9.16 -32.85
C ASP A 9 30.92 -10.48 -33.38
N TYR A 10 29.93 -10.39 -34.28
CA TYR A 10 29.28 -11.54 -34.90
C TYR A 10 30.16 -12.23 -35.97
N GLY A 11 31.30 -11.62 -36.31
CA GLY A 11 32.18 -12.02 -37.41
C GLY A 11 31.62 -11.62 -38.78
N GLN A 12 32.28 -12.12 -39.84
CA GLN A 12 31.91 -11.80 -41.21
C GLN A 12 30.82 -12.74 -41.74
N ARG A 13 29.80 -12.17 -42.37
CA ARG A 13 28.74 -12.89 -43.09
C ARG A 13 29.32 -13.55 -44.34
N ILE A 14 28.99 -14.81 -44.56
CA ILE A 14 29.37 -15.57 -45.75
C ILE A 14 28.19 -15.54 -46.72
N ALA A 15 28.44 -15.11 -47.97
CA ALA A 15 27.41 -15.07 -48.99
C ALA A 15 26.81 -16.47 -49.25
N GLY A 16 25.48 -16.55 -49.30
CA GLY A 16 24.75 -17.80 -49.54
C GLY A 16 24.69 -18.77 -48.34
N ARG A 17 25.16 -18.36 -47.16
CA ARG A 17 25.05 -19.13 -45.91
C ARG A 17 24.06 -18.48 -44.97
N HIS A 18 23.09 -19.26 -44.47
CA HIS A 18 22.07 -18.79 -43.54
C HIS A 18 22.32 -19.22 -42.10
N VAL A 19 22.98 -20.36 -41.86
CA VAL A 19 23.10 -20.97 -40.53
C VAL A 19 24.51 -20.83 -39.96
N TYR A 20 24.61 -20.11 -38.84
CA TYR A 20 25.84 -19.80 -38.13
C TYR A 20 25.80 -20.42 -36.73
N ASP A 21 26.33 -21.63 -36.61
CA ASP A 21 26.49 -22.31 -35.33
C ASP A 21 27.87 -21.99 -34.71
N ARG A 22 27.91 -21.04 -33.77
CA ARG A 22 29.11 -20.72 -32.97
C ARG A 22 29.19 -21.55 -31.70
N ALA A 23 28.13 -22.26 -31.33
CA ALA A 23 28.08 -23.10 -30.15
C ALA A 23 28.55 -24.54 -30.42
N GLY A 24 28.59 -24.96 -31.69
CA GLY A 24 29.01 -26.30 -32.11
C GLY A 24 28.02 -27.39 -31.69
N VAL A 25 26.72 -27.07 -31.69
CA VAL A 25 25.64 -27.95 -31.23
C VAL A 25 24.94 -28.70 -32.35
N LEU A 26 25.10 -28.25 -33.61
CA LEU A 26 24.46 -28.85 -34.78
C LEU A 26 25.41 -29.84 -35.46
N THR A 27 24.89 -31.00 -35.84
CA THR A 27 25.58 -31.93 -36.73
C THR A 27 25.61 -31.41 -38.17
N ALA A 28 26.53 -31.93 -38.99
CA ALA A 28 26.61 -31.55 -40.41
C ALA A 28 25.31 -31.85 -41.19
N GLY A 29 24.60 -32.92 -40.82
CA GLY A 29 23.30 -33.28 -41.43
C GLY A 29 22.20 -32.30 -41.05
N GLU A 30 22.11 -31.91 -39.77
CA GLU A 30 21.15 -30.92 -39.28
C GLU A 30 21.43 -29.53 -39.89
N GLN A 31 22.71 -29.15 -39.99
CA GLN A 31 23.07 -27.88 -40.60
C GLN A 31 22.65 -27.83 -42.08
N ALA A 32 22.89 -28.90 -42.84
CA ALA A 32 22.44 -28.99 -44.23
C ALA A 32 20.90 -28.98 -44.37
N ASP A 33 20.18 -29.57 -43.42
CA ASP A 33 18.71 -29.53 -43.36
C ASP A 33 18.20 -28.11 -43.13
N LEU A 34 18.78 -27.41 -42.16
CA LEU A 34 18.41 -26.04 -41.80
C LEU A 34 18.76 -25.04 -42.89
N GLU A 35 19.91 -25.17 -43.57
CA GLU A 35 20.25 -24.34 -44.72
C GLU A 35 19.22 -24.48 -45.86
N ARG A 36 18.74 -25.72 -46.11
CA ARG A 36 17.70 -25.95 -47.11
C ARG A 36 16.36 -25.30 -46.74
N ARG A 37 15.96 -25.35 -45.47
CA ARG A 37 14.74 -24.70 -44.96
C ARG A 37 14.87 -23.18 -44.95
N ALA A 38 16.03 -22.66 -44.58
CA ALA A 38 16.34 -21.23 -44.62
C ALA A 38 16.24 -20.68 -46.05
N GLY A 39 16.78 -21.40 -47.04
CA GLY A 39 16.58 -21.05 -48.45
C GLY A 39 15.13 -21.12 -48.94
N ALA A 40 14.22 -21.80 -48.23
CA ALA A 40 12.78 -21.74 -48.52
C ALA A 40 12.15 -20.45 -48.01
N VAL A 41 12.55 -19.98 -46.82
CA VAL A 41 12.12 -18.68 -46.26
C VAL A 41 12.61 -17.53 -47.14
N GLU A 42 13.85 -17.59 -47.62
CA GLU A 42 14.38 -16.57 -48.54
C GLU A 42 13.60 -16.52 -49.86
N ARG A 43 13.28 -17.67 -50.45
CA ARG A 43 12.41 -17.75 -51.64
C ARG A 43 10.97 -17.28 -51.37
N ALA A 44 10.50 -17.37 -50.14
CA ALA A 44 9.22 -16.85 -49.71
C ALA A 44 9.21 -15.32 -49.51
N GLY A 45 10.36 -14.66 -49.66
CA GLY A 45 10.47 -13.19 -49.65
C GLY A 45 11.06 -12.59 -48.38
N ALA A 46 11.74 -13.38 -47.55
CA ALA A 46 12.45 -12.88 -46.36
C ALA A 46 13.88 -13.44 -46.29
N PRO A 47 14.92 -12.62 -46.54
CA PRO A 47 16.30 -13.03 -46.29
C PRO A 47 16.48 -13.43 -44.83
N VAL A 48 16.96 -14.64 -44.60
CA VAL A 48 16.98 -15.24 -43.27
C VAL A 48 18.38 -15.57 -42.79
N VAL A 49 18.63 -15.36 -41.50
CA VAL A 49 19.82 -15.82 -40.79
C VAL A 49 19.42 -16.54 -39.51
N VAL A 50 20.06 -17.68 -39.27
CA VAL A 50 19.99 -18.44 -38.02
C VAL A 50 21.35 -18.33 -37.33
N TYR A 51 21.38 -17.84 -36.09
CA TYR A 51 22.61 -17.64 -35.33
C TYR A 51 22.52 -18.28 -33.95
N LEU A 52 23.47 -19.15 -33.62
CA LEU A 52 23.56 -19.83 -32.33
C LEU A 52 24.89 -19.47 -31.67
N GLN A 53 24.86 -19.10 -30.39
CA GLN A 53 26.08 -18.87 -29.60
C GLN A 53 25.94 -19.39 -28.18
N ALA A 54 27.08 -19.74 -27.57
CA ALA A 54 27.16 -20.08 -26.16
C ALA A 54 27.36 -18.81 -25.32
N ARG A 55 26.27 -18.17 -24.90
CA ARG A 55 26.27 -16.98 -24.05
C ARG A 55 25.07 -17.02 -23.13
N LYS A 56 25.32 -16.83 -21.83
CA LYS A 56 24.23 -16.66 -20.86
C LYS A 56 23.59 -15.28 -21.07
N ALA A 57 22.34 -15.28 -21.51
CA ALA A 57 21.53 -14.08 -21.71
C ALA A 57 20.12 -14.32 -21.18
N ASN A 58 19.41 -13.25 -20.83
CA ASN A 58 17.97 -13.31 -20.63
C ASN A 58 17.21 -13.09 -21.95
N TYR A 59 15.89 -13.18 -21.90
CA TYR A 59 15.04 -13.02 -23.07
C TYR A 59 15.25 -11.69 -23.79
N GLN A 60 15.15 -10.57 -23.06
CA GLN A 60 15.30 -9.21 -23.59
C GLN A 60 16.68 -8.98 -24.24
N GLN A 61 17.75 -9.54 -23.64
CA GLN A 61 19.09 -9.48 -24.20
C GLN A 61 19.23 -10.30 -25.49
N THR A 62 18.54 -11.44 -25.59
CA THR A 62 18.59 -12.32 -26.76
C THR A 62 17.82 -11.73 -27.94
N GLU A 63 16.73 -11.03 -27.63
CA GLU A 63 16.01 -10.24 -28.62
C GLU A 63 16.84 -9.06 -29.13
N GLN A 64 17.50 -8.32 -28.23
CA GLN A 64 18.42 -7.25 -28.64
C GLN A 64 19.56 -7.80 -29.50
N ASP A 65 20.17 -8.92 -29.11
CA ASP A 65 21.23 -9.56 -29.90
C ASP A 65 20.75 -9.93 -31.33
N ALA A 66 19.48 -10.30 -31.49
CA ALA A 66 18.88 -10.61 -32.80
C ALA A 66 18.68 -9.35 -33.65
N ALA A 67 18.23 -8.25 -33.04
CA ALA A 67 18.07 -6.96 -33.70
C ALA A 67 19.43 -6.36 -34.11
N ASP A 68 20.40 -6.39 -33.21
CA ASP A 68 21.78 -5.93 -33.45
C ASP A 68 22.42 -6.74 -34.59
N LEU A 69 22.18 -8.05 -34.67
CA LEU A 69 22.64 -8.89 -35.78
C LEU A 69 21.97 -8.50 -37.11
N MET A 70 20.66 -8.25 -37.10
CA MET A 70 19.91 -7.81 -38.29
C MET A 70 20.48 -6.52 -38.86
N GLU A 71 20.79 -5.56 -37.99
CA GLU A 71 21.39 -4.27 -38.36
C GLU A 71 22.85 -4.44 -38.81
N ALA A 72 23.68 -5.14 -38.03
CA ALA A 72 25.11 -5.28 -38.29
C ALA A 72 25.41 -5.98 -39.62
N TRP A 73 24.56 -6.93 -40.03
CA TRP A 73 24.73 -7.71 -41.26
C TRP A 73 23.83 -7.28 -42.41
N ASP A 74 23.09 -6.17 -42.24
CA ASP A 74 22.13 -5.63 -43.18
C ASP A 74 21.23 -6.73 -43.79
N ILE A 75 20.55 -7.47 -42.91
CA ILE A 75 19.74 -8.62 -43.31
C ILE A 75 18.43 -8.12 -43.91
N GLN A 76 18.46 -7.85 -45.21
CA GLN A 76 17.33 -7.38 -46.01
C GLN A 76 17.56 -7.67 -47.50
N SER A 77 16.49 -7.68 -48.30
CA SER A 77 16.55 -8.04 -49.72
C SER A 77 17.17 -6.93 -50.57
N ALA A 78 16.97 -5.68 -50.15
CA ALA A 78 17.56 -4.48 -50.72
C ALA A 78 17.74 -3.41 -49.61
N PRO A 79 18.65 -2.44 -49.79
CA PRO A 79 18.81 -1.32 -48.87
C PRO A 79 17.48 -0.64 -48.52
N GLY A 80 17.07 -0.69 -47.25
CA GLY A 80 15.81 -0.10 -46.77
C GLY A 80 14.56 -0.94 -46.98
N ALA A 81 14.68 -2.20 -47.41
CA ALA A 81 13.54 -3.11 -47.58
C ALA A 81 12.97 -3.61 -46.24
N HIS A 82 13.81 -3.68 -45.19
CA HIS A 82 13.43 -4.07 -43.82
C HIS A 82 12.59 -5.36 -43.77
N ASP A 83 12.95 -6.35 -44.58
CA ASP A 83 12.18 -7.58 -44.82
C ASP A 83 12.94 -8.87 -44.44
N GLY A 84 14.02 -8.74 -43.68
CA GLY A 84 14.77 -9.87 -43.17
C GLY A 84 14.10 -10.60 -42.00
N LEU A 85 14.62 -11.80 -41.71
CA LEU A 85 14.26 -12.61 -40.56
C LEU A 85 15.53 -13.11 -39.86
N VAL A 86 15.58 -12.96 -38.54
CA VAL A 86 16.68 -13.49 -37.71
C VAL A 86 16.11 -14.45 -36.67
N ILE A 87 16.66 -15.67 -36.64
CA ILE A 87 16.41 -16.64 -35.57
C ILE A 87 17.69 -16.71 -34.74
N PHE A 88 17.63 -16.26 -33.50
CA PHE A 88 18.79 -16.12 -32.63
C PHE A 88 18.64 -17.00 -31.39
N LEU A 89 19.68 -17.79 -31.06
CA LEU A 89 19.72 -18.62 -29.86
C LEU A 89 20.96 -18.31 -29.01
N ASN A 90 20.71 -17.92 -27.77
CA ASN A 90 21.70 -17.79 -26.70
C ASN A 90 21.64 -19.03 -25.81
N LEU A 91 22.55 -19.98 -26.05
CA LEU A 91 22.65 -21.23 -25.30
C LEU A 91 23.51 -21.03 -24.05
N ASN A 92 23.15 -21.72 -22.96
CA ASN A 92 23.90 -21.60 -21.72
C ASN A 92 25.29 -22.26 -21.84
N PRO A 93 26.41 -21.57 -21.55
CA PRO A 93 27.77 -22.12 -21.73
C PRO A 93 28.09 -23.41 -20.94
N GLY A 94 27.28 -23.77 -19.94
CA GLY A 94 27.39 -25.02 -19.16
C GLY A 94 26.30 -26.04 -19.46
N ASP A 95 25.31 -25.70 -20.28
CA ASP A 95 24.20 -26.56 -20.66
C ASP A 95 23.63 -26.13 -22.02
N LEU A 96 24.22 -26.68 -23.07
CA LEU A 96 23.90 -26.29 -24.45
C LEU A 96 22.52 -26.79 -24.92
N LYS A 97 21.79 -27.54 -24.08
CA LYS A 97 20.40 -27.96 -24.37
C LYS A 97 19.36 -26.97 -23.90
N HIS A 98 19.76 -25.96 -23.12
CA HIS A 98 18.88 -24.95 -22.54
C HIS A 98 19.40 -23.55 -22.84
N GLY A 99 18.50 -22.58 -22.97
CA GLY A 99 18.89 -21.25 -23.39
C GLY A 99 17.72 -20.30 -23.56
N GLN A 100 17.99 -19.21 -24.26
CA GLN A 100 16.98 -18.26 -24.73
C GLN A 100 17.00 -18.24 -26.25
N PHE A 101 15.83 -18.11 -26.87
CA PHE A 101 15.72 -17.88 -28.31
C PHE A 101 14.86 -16.66 -28.60
N SER A 102 15.07 -16.05 -29.77
CA SER A 102 14.24 -14.98 -30.32
C SER A 102 14.05 -15.18 -31.82
N ILE A 103 12.85 -14.88 -32.31
CA ILE A 103 12.55 -14.78 -33.75
C ILE A 103 12.25 -13.31 -34.03
N PHE A 104 13.16 -12.63 -34.72
CA PHE A 104 13.09 -11.21 -35.01
C PHE A 104 12.81 -10.98 -36.49
N ALA A 105 11.64 -10.43 -36.82
CA ALA A 105 11.26 -10.11 -38.19
C ALA A 105 11.43 -8.61 -38.46
N GLY A 106 11.89 -8.29 -39.67
CA GLY A 106 11.98 -6.92 -40.15
C GLY A 106 10.62 -6.22 -40.23
N ALA A 107 10.63 -4.88 -40.16
CA ALA A 107 9.44 -4.06 -40.05
C ALA A 107 8.39 -4.33 -41.14
N LYS A 108 8.79 -4.70 -42.37
CA LYS A 108 7.87 -5.00 -43.47
C LYS A 108 6.97 -6.20 -43.18
N HIS A 109 7.53 -7.25 -42.58
CA HIS A 109 6.78 -8.47 -42.25
C HIS A 109 6.07 -8.36 -40.90
N PHE A 110 6.59 -7.52 -40.00
CA PHE A 110 6.06 -7.33 -38.66
C PHE A 110 4.88 -6.35 -38.59
N GLN A 111 4.95 -5.19 -39.25
CA GLN A 111 3.93 -4.13 -39.18
C GLN A 111 2.85 -4.36 -40.26
N ASN A 112 1.80 -5.11 -39.92
CA ASN A 112 0.72 -5.51 -40.84
C ASN A 112 1.16 -6.39 -42.03
N GLY A 113 2.28 -7.10 -41.88
CA GLY A 113 2.79 -8.03 -42.89
C GLY A 113 2.43 -9.48 -42.58
N ASP A 114 3.20 -10.40 -43.15
CA ASP A 114 2.94 -11.84 -43.07
C ASP A 114 3.49 -12.49 -41.81
N LEU A 115 4.29 -11.78 -41.00
CA LEU A 115 4.82 -12.24 -39.71
C LEU A 115 4.51 -11.22 -38.60
N PRO A 116 3.23 -10.91 -38.32
CA PRO A 116 2.86 -10.01 -37.24
C PRO A 116 3.22 -10.61 -35.88
N GLU A 117 3.24 -9.76 -34.84
CA GLU A 117 3.59 -10.18 -33.47
C GLU A 117 2.82 -11.43 -32.99
N SER A 118 1.52 -11.50 -33.28
CA SER A 118 0.68 -12.65 -32.92
C SER A 118 1.15 -13.96 -33.57
N GLU A 119 1.64 -13.88 -34.80
CA GLU A 119 2.13 -15.04 -35.54
C GLU A 119 3.52 -15.48 -35.06
N LEU A 120 4.45 -14.53 -34.85
CA LEU A 120 5.76 -14.84 -34.27
C LEU A 120 5.63 -15.48 -32.89
N LYS A 121 4.67 -14.99 -32.08
CA LYS A 121 4.31 -15.60 -30.80
C LYS A 121 3.73 -17.00 -30.95
N ARG A 122 2.82 -17.21 -31.90
CA ARG A 122 2.25 -18.53 -32.20
C ARG A 122 3.33 -19.52 -32.63
N ILE A 123 4.22 -19.14 -33.55
CA ILE A 123 5.35 -19.95 -34.01
C ILE A 123 6.23 -20.33 -32.82
N SER A 124 6.61 -19.34 -32.01
CA SER A 124 7.43 -19.55 -30.80
C SER A 124 6.79 -20.54 -29.83
N ASP A 125 5.53 -20.32 -29.45
CA ASP A 125 4.86 -21.07 -28.39
C ASP A 125 4.41 -22.48 -28.84
N GLN A 126 3.95 -22.62 -30.09
CA GLN A 126 3.33 -23.87 -30.58
C GLN A 126 4.28 -24.75 -31.39
N ALA A 127 5.22 -24.16 -32.15
CA ALA A 127 6.08 -24.92 -33.06
C ALA A 127 7.49 -25.11 -32.50
N VAL A 128 8.07 -24.06 -31.93
CA VAL A 128 9.49 -24.02 -31.52
C VAL A 128 9.68 -24.54 -30.09
N LEU A 129 8.98 -23.94 -29.13
CA LEU A 129 9.19 -24.18 -27.70
C LEU A 129 9.00 -25.64 -27.26
N PRO A 130 8.00 -26.41 -27.77
CA PRO A 130 7.86 -27.83 -27.40
C PRO A 130 9.08 -28.67 -27.80
N LYS A 131 9.72 -28.36 -28.93
CA LYS A 131 10.90 -29.07 -29.42
C LYS A 131 12.16 -28.68 -28.65
N LEU A 132 12.34 -27.38 -28.41
CA LEU A 132 13.45 -26.89 -27.61
C LEU A 132 13.43 -27.44 -26.17
N ARG A 133 12.26 -27.50 -25.53
CA ARG A 133 12.10 -28.14 -24.20
C ARG A 133 12.40 -29.63 -24.18
N ALA A 134 12.26 -30.31 -25.33
CA ALA A 134 12.66 -31.71 -25.48
C ALA A 134 14.17 -31.87 -25.76
N GLY A 135 14.94 -30.77 -25.83
CA GLY A 135 16.35 -30.74 -26.20
C GLY A 135 16.62 -30.86 -27.71
N ASP A 136 15.59 -30.76 -28.55
CA ASP A 136 15.67 -30.84 -30.01
C ASP A 136 15.87 -29.42 -30.61
N ILE A 137 17.12 -28.93 -30.55
CA ILE A 137 17.49 -27.59 -31.04
C ILE A 137 17.27 -27.47 -32.55
N ALA A 138 17.80 -28.43 -33.31
CA ALA A 138 17.69 -28.44 -34.77
C ALA A 138 16.22 -28.51 -35.22
N GLY A 139 15.42 -29.36 -34.59
CA GLY A 139 13.99 -29.44 -34.88
C GLY A 139 13.24 -28.16 -34.51
N GLY A 140 13.59 -27.49 -33.40
CA GLY A 140 12.99 -26.23 -33.00
C GLY A 140 13.23 -25.12 -34.03
N ILE A 141 14.48 -24.97 -34.50
CA ILE A 141 14.83 -24.02 -35.56
C ILE A 141 14.14 -24.39 -36.88
N GLY A 142 14.13 -25.69 -37.23
CA GLY A 142 13.47 -26.17 -38.44
C GLY A 142 11.98 -25.85 -38.45
N ALA A 143 11.30 -26.02 -37.31
CA ALA A 143 9.89 -25.67 -37.15
C ALA A 143 9.64 -24.16 -37.26
N ALA A 144 10.55 -23.32 -36.75
CA ALA A 144 10.48 -21.87 -36.93
C ALA A 144 10.59 -21.48 -38.42
N LEU A 145 11.55 -22.05 -39.14
CA LEU A 145 11.78 -21.78 -40.57
C LEU A 145 10.59 -22.24 -41.42
N ASP A 146 10.07 -23.45 -41.18
CA ASP A 146 8.91 -23.98 -41.91
C ASP A 146 7.66 -23.11 -41.70
N ALA A 147 7.39 -22.72 -40.44
CA ALA A 147 6.23 -21.91 -40.11
C ALA A 147 6.35 -20.49 -40.65
N ALA A 148 7.57 -19.91 -40.61
CA ALA A 148 7.82 -18.60 -41.23
C ALA A 148 7.64 -18.65 -42.75
N ALA A 149 8.18 -19.66 -43.43
CA ALA A 149 8.00 -19.85 -44.87
C ALA A 149 6.53 -20.05 -45.25
N HIS A 150 5.77 -20.78 -44.43
CA HIS A 150 4.34 -20.95 -44.63
C HIS A 150 3.60 -19.63 -44.48
N SER A 151 3.87 -18.88 -43.41
CA SER A 151 3.19 -17.60 -43.17
C SER A 151 3.49 -16.58 -44.28
N LEU A 152 4.74 -16.49 -44.73
CA LEU A 152 5.15 -15.64 -45.84
C LEU A 152 4.50 -15.99 -47.19
N THR A 153 4.02 -17.24 -47.36
CA THR A 153 3.43 -17.70 -48.64
C THR A 153 1.90 -17.80 -48.61
N ALA A 154 1.32 -18.17 -47.47
CA ALA A 154 -0.10 -18.45 -47.31
C ALA A 154 -0.82 -17.50 -46.33
N GLY A 155 -0.07 -16.62 -45.65
CA GLY A 155 -0.55 -15.76 -44.58
C GLY A 155 -0.54 -16.44 -43.20
N PRO A 156 -0.72 -15.66 -42.12
CA PRO A 156 -0.72 -16.17 -40.75
C PRO A 156 -1.94 -17.06 -40.47
N LEU A 157 -1.77 -18.09 -39.63
CA LEU A 157 -2.86 -18.97 -39.25
C LEU A 157 -3.90 -18.24 -38.38
N PRO A 158 -5.20 -18.56 -38.50
CA PRO A 158 -6.23 -17.96 -37.65
C PRO A 158 -5.97 -18.29 -36.17
N PRO A 159 -6.32 -17.37 -35.24
CA PRO A 159 -6.15 -17.61 -33.81
C PRO A 159 -6.96 -18.81 -33.36
N ALA A 160 -6.44 -19.53 -32.36
CA ALA A 160 -7.12 -20.68 -31.78
C ALA A 160 -8.52 -20.27 -31.23
N PRO A 161 -9.52 -21.15 -31.31
CA PRO A 161 -10.85 -20.87 -30.77
C PRO A 161 -10.79 -20.69 -29.25
N LEU A 162 -11.57 -19.73 -28.73
CA LEU A 162 -11.68 -19.47 -27.30
C LEU A 162 -12.17 -20.72 -26.55
N SER A 163 -11.58 -20.98 -25.39
CA SER A 163 -12.05 -21.98 -24.44
C SER A 163 -13.47 -21.66 -23.95
N PRO A 164 -14.22 -22.66 -23.45
CA PRO A 164 -15.57 -22.41 -22.90
C PRO A 164 -15.60 -21.35 -21.79
N VAL A 165 -14.53 -21.25 -20.99
CA VAL A 165 -14.39 -20.28 -19.91
C VAL A 165 -14.24 -18.86 -20.46
N GLU A 166 -13.40 -18.66 -21.47
CA GLU A 166 -13.20 -17.37 -22.13
C GLU A 166 -14.48 -16.91 -22.86
N GLN A 167 -15.21 -17.83 -23.49
CA GLN A 167 -16.49 -17.53 -24.10
C GLN A 167 -17.52 -17.05 -23.06
N ALA A 168 -17.65 -17.77 -21.94
CA ALA A 168 -18.54 -17.38 -20.86
C ALA A 168 -18.14 -16.03 -20.23
N ALA A 169 -16.85 -15.82 -19.98
CA ALA A 169 -16.33 -14.57 -19.43
C ALA A 169 -16.58 -13.38 -20.37
N ARG A 170 -16.34 -13.57 -21.67
CA ARG A 170 -16.62 -12.55 -22.69
C ARG A 170 -18.09 -12.16 -22.71
N VAL A 171 -19.01 -13.14 -22.69
CA VAL A 171 -20.46 -12.87 -22.66
C VAL A 171 -20.84 -12.17 -21.35
N ALA A 172 -20.35 -12.65 -20.21
CA ALA A 172 -20.67 -12.11 -18.89
C ALA A 172 -20.20 -10.66 -18.71
N ALA A 173 -19.11 -10.26 -19.37
CA ALA A 173 -18.55 -8.91 -19.33
C ALA A 173 -18.86 -8.07 -20.59
N SER A 174 -19.71 -8.57 -21.50
CA SER A 174 -19.99 -7.90 -22.78
C SER A 174 -20.87 -6.65 -22.59
N GLY A 175 -20.32 -5.51 -22.99
CA GLY A 175 -21.03 -4.23 -22.97
C GLY A 175 -21.21 -3.59 -21.59
N PRO A 176 -21.71 -2.34 -21.54
CA PRO A 176 -21.82 -1.58 -20.30
C PRO A 176 -22.84 -2.18 -19.30
N VAL A 177 -23.90 -2.82 -19.79
CA VAL A 177 -24.94 -3.47 -18.97
C VAL A 177 -24.75 -4.99 -18.97
N SER A 178 -23.49 -5.42 -18.85
CA SER A 178 -23.15 -6.83 -18.77
C SER A 178 -23.71 -7.47 -17.50
N LEU A 179 -23.91 -8.79 -17.54
CA LEU A 179 -24.39 -9.55 -16.38
C LEU A 179 -23.48 -9.34 -15.15
N LEU A 180 -22.17 -9.26 -15.39
CA LEU A 180 -21.17 -8.98 -14.36
C LEU A 180 -21.41 -7.61 -13.68
N ASN A 181 -21.67 -6.56 -14.46
CA ASN A 181 -21.91 -5.22 -13.94
C ASN A 181 -23.24 -5.12 -13.16
N VAL A 182 -24.30 -5.75 -13.68
CA VAL A 182 -25.60 -5.80 -12.98
C VAL A 182 -25.46 -6.53 -11.64
N LEU A 183 -24.77 -7.67 -11.62
CA LEU A 183 -24.51 -8.41 -10.40
C LEU A 183 -23.64 -7.60 -9.41
N ALA A 184 -22.62 -6.90 -9.90
CA ALA A 184 -21.77 -6.04 -9.07
C ALA A 184 -22.57 -4.91 -8.41
N VAL A 185 -23.52 -4.29 -9.13
CA VAL A 185 -24.42 -3.26 -8.57
C VAL A 185 -25.31 -3.85 -7.48
N LEU A 186 -25.91 -5.02 -7.72
CA LEU A 186 -26.78 -5.68 -6.74
C LEU A 186 -25.99 -6.08 -5.48
N LEU A 187 -24.78 -6.61 -5.63
CA LEU A 187 -23.89 -6.95 -4.52
C LEU A 187 -23.43 -5.71 -3.76
N ALA A 188 -23.05 -4.64 -4.46
CA ALA A 188 -22.70 -3.37 -3.83
C ALA A 188 -23.88 -2.80 -3.02
N ALA A 189 -25.10 -2.83 -3.58
CA ALA A 189 -26.30 -2.42 -2.87
C ALA A 189 -26.55 -3.26 -1.60
N LEU A 190 -26.45 -4.59 -1.71
CA LEU A 190 -26.60 -5.51 -0.58
C LEU A 190 -25.55 -5.27 0.51
N LEU A 191 -24.27 -5.14 0.13
CA LEU A 191 -23.15 -4.91 1.04
C LEU A 191 -23.17 -3.50 1.66
N SER A 192 -23.83 -2.54 1.03
CA SER A 192 -24.04 -1.20 1.58
C SER A 192 -25.19 -1.10 2.60
N LEU A 193 -26.03 -2.13 2.75
CA LEU A 193 -27.10 -2.14 3.77
C LEU A 193 -26.62 -1.85 5.20
N PRO A 194 -25.54 -2.47 5.74
CA PRO A 194 -25.01 -2.10 7.05
C PRO A 194 -24.59 -0.63 7.13
N LEU A 195 -24.03 -0.08 6.05
CA LEU A 195 -23.66 1.34 5.95
C LEU A 195 -24.89 2.24 6.04
N VAL A 196 -25.94 1.96 5.26
CA VAL A 196 -27.19 2.72 5.29
C VAL A 196 -27.85 2.65 6.67
N ARG A 197 -27.88 1.46 7.30
CA ARG A 197 -28.42 1.29 8.66
C ARG A 197 -27.60 2.09 9.68
N ALA A 198 -26.27 1.99 9.63
CA ALA A 198 -25.36 2.69 10.53
C ALA A 198 -25.48 4.21 10.39
N TRP A 199 -25.63 4.71 9.16
CA TRP A 199 -25.81 6.12 8.87
C TRP A 199 -27.13 6.67 9.41
N ARG A 200 -28.23 5.94 9.22
CA ARG A 200 -29.55 6.33 9.77
C ARG A 200 -29.63 6.28 11.29
N SER A 201 -28.80 5.45 11.93
CA SER A 201 -28.79 5.29 13.39
C SER A 201 -27.94 6.32 14.14
N GLN A 202 -27.21 7.20 13.44
CA GLN A 202 -26.37 8.17 14.13
C GLN A 202 -27.24 9.23 14.83
N PRO A 203 -27.00 9.51 16.12
CA PRO A 203 -27.66 10.62 16.78
C PRO A 203 -27.30 11.93 16.06
N ALA A 204 -28.30 12.82 15.91
CA ALA A 204 -28.05 14.17 15.42
C ALA A 204 -26.99 14.82 16.32
N SER A 205 -25.98 15.46 15.71
CA SER A 205 -24.98 16.19 16.48
C SER A 205 -25.67 17.28 17.30
N ALA A 206 -25.30 17.39 18.58
CA ALA A 206 -25.84 18.44 19.43
C ALA A 206 -25.57 19.84 18.82
N ALA A 207 -26.47 20.78 19.09
CA ALA A 207 -26.41 22.14 18.58
C ALA A 207 -25.03 22.80 18.87
N PRO A 208 -24.55 23.71 18.00
CA PRO A 208 -23.26 24.36 18.18
C PRO A 208 -23.18 25.03 19.55
N SER A 209 -22.21 24.62 20.37
CA SER A 209 -21.99 25.17 21.70
C SER A 209 -21.20 26.46 21.63
N VAL A 210 -21.57 27.42 22.48
CA VAL A 210 -20.90 28.71 22.60
C VAL A 210 -19.48 28.48 23.12
N PRO A 211 -18.43 29.00 22.44
CA PRO A 211 -17.05 28.87 22.92
C PRO A 211 -16.88 29.45 24.32
N THR A 212 -16.43 28.62 25.27
CA THR A 212 -16.23 29.01 26.68
C THR A 212 -14.88 28.52 27.19
N THR A 213 -14.27 29.26 28.12
CA THR A 213 -13.07 28.83 28.86
C THR A 213 -13.41 28.41 30.30
N MET A 214 -14.68 28.42 30.67
CA MET A 214 -15.15 27.90 31.96
C MET A 214 -15.33 26.39 31.85
N LEU A 215 -14.88 25.66 32.87
CA LEU A 215 -15.00 24.22 32.92
C LEU A 215 -16.50 23.83 32.99
N PRO A 216 -17.02 22.97 32.10
CA PRO A 216 -18.46 22.67 32.06
C PRO A 216 -18.98 21.82 33.20
N GLY A 217 -18.14 20.99 33.82
CA GLY A 217 -18.51 20.02 34.84
C GLY A 217 -17.30 19.37 35.50
N ASP A 218 -17.53 18.30 36.25
CA ASP A 218 -16.54 17.60 37.08
C ASP A 218 -15.98 16.31 36.44
N LEU A 219 -16.36 15.99 35.20
CA LEU A 219 -15.88 14.77 34.54
C LEU A 219 -14.36 14.75 34.44
N ALA A 220 -13.77 13.60 34.80
CA ALA A 220 -12.36 13.35 34.59
C ALA A 220 -11.97 13.66 33.12
N PRO A 221 -10.80 14.26 32.87
CA PRO A 221 -10.39 14.66 31.52
C PRO A 221 -10.50 13.53 30.49
N ALA A 222 -10.16 12.30 30.88
CA ALA A 222 -10.28 11.11 30.03
C ALA A 222 -11.70 10.84 29.53
N LEU A 223 -12.70 10.93 30.41
CA LEU A 223 -14.11 10.78 30.06
C LEU A 223 -14.56 11.89 29.14
N ALA A 224 -14.26 13.15 29.48
CA ALA A 224 -14.60 14.32 28.65
C ALA A 224 -13.97 14.23 27.25
N GLY A 225 -12.71 13.80 27.16
CA GLY A 225 -11.99 13.61 25.90
C GLY A 225 -12.61 12.51 25.03
N ALA A 226 -12.90 11.34 25.62
CA ALA A 226 -13.53 10.23 24.91
C ALA A 226 -14.93 10.58 24.42
N LEU A 227 -15.69 11.34 25.22
CA LEU A 227 -17.03 11.79 24.91
C LEU A 227 -17.03 12.78 23.72
N VAL A 228 -16.19 13.81 23.77
CA VAL A 228 -16.04 14.78 22.65
C VAL A 228 -15.48 14.13 21.39
N ALA A 229 -14.54 13.19 21.53
CA ALA A 229 -14.02 12.42 20.40
C ALA A 229 -15.07 11.46 19.81
N GLY A 230 -16.11 11.13 20.60
CA GLY A 230 -17.10 10.10 20.28
C GLY A 230 -16.52 8.69 20.22
N ARG A 231 -15.35 8.45 20.81
CA ARG A 231 -14.64 7.16 20.86
C ARG A 231 -13.51 7.22 21.87
N VAL A 232 -13.11 6.07 22.39
CA VAL A 232 -11.89 5.98 23.22
C VAL A 232 -10.66 6.09 22.31
N THR A 233 -9.87 7.15 22.48
CA THR A 233 -8.60 7.39 21.75
C THR A 233 -7.40 7.09 22.66
N GLY A 234 -6.17 7.33 22.20
CA GLY A 234 -4.95 7.17 23.01
C GLY A 234 -4.63 8.37 23.94
N SER A 235 -5.27 9.52 23.73
CA SER A 235 -5.13 10.74 24.53
C SER A 235 -5.58 10.67 26.01
N PRO A 236 -6.54 9.80 26.42
CA PRO A 236 -6.97 9.68 27.81
C PRO A 236 -5.84 9.33 28.79
N LEU A 237 -4.84 8.53 28.40
CA LEU A 237 -3.74 8.13 29.28
C LEU A 237 -2.91 9.35 29.72
N GLU A 238 -2.45 10.15 28.76
CA GLU A 238 -1.65 11.35 29.04
C GLU A 238 -2.43 12.36 29.88
N ALA A 239 -3.71 12.58 29.54
CA ALA A 239 -4.58 13.48 30.28
C ALA A 239 -4.77 13.05 31.74
N THR A 240 -4.86 11.74 31.99
CA THR A 240 -5.03 11.17 33.33
C THR A 240 -3.78 11.32 34.16
N ILE A 241 -2.60 11.06 33.58
CA ILE A 241 -1.33 11.28 34.27
C ILE A 241 -1.21 12.74 34.70
N LEU A 242 -1.57 13.69 33.83
CA LEU A 242 -1.56 15.12 34.18
C LEU A 242 -2.58 15.48 35.27
N ASP A 243 -3.78 14.91 35.23
CA ASP A 243 -4.80 15.22 36.24
C ASP A 243 -4.49 14.59 37.60
N LEU A 244 -3.92 13.39 37.62
CA LEU A 244 -3.36 12.77 38.83
C LEU A 244 -2.20 13.61 39.38
N ALA A 245 -1.35 14.16 38.50
CA ALA A 245 -0.29 15.08 38.92
C ALA A 245 -0.84 16.36 39.54
N ARG A 246 -1.91 16.90 38.96
CA ARG A 246 -2.61 18.10 39.45
C ARG A 246 -3.25 17.88 40.83
N ARG A 247 -3.60 16.63 41.17
CA ARG A 247 -4.17 16.21 42.45
C ARG A 247 -3.13 15.70 43.45
N ASP A 248 -1.83 15.93 43.20
CA ASP A 248 -0.72 15.44 44.03
C ASP A 248 -0.67 13.90 44.22
N ALA A 249 -1.37 13.13 43.38
CA ALA A 249 -1.30 11.66 43.39
C ALA A 249 0.05 11.16 42.88
N LEU A 250 0.63 11.89 41.93
CA LEU A 250 1.95 11.66 41.36
C LEU A 250 2.65 12.99 41.05
N ALA A 251 3.96 12.96 40.80
CA ALA A 251 4.73 14.14 40.41
C ALA A 251 5.45 13.88 39.08
N ILE A 252 5.32 14.83 38.13
CA ILE A 252 6.11 14.82 36.88
C ILE A 252 7.36 15.67 37.12
N GLU A 253 8.52 15.04 37.15
CA GLU A 253 9.76 15.70 37.57
C GLU A 253 10.77 15.83 36.44
N PRO A 254 11.41 17.00 36.29
CA PRO A 254 12.57 17.17 35.42
C PRO A 254 13.73 16.24 35.83
N VAL A 255 14.35 15.57 34.85
CA VAL A 255 15.57 14.78 35.07
C VAL A 255 16.56 15.06 33.93
N GLY A 256 17.62 15.80 34.22
CA GLY A 256 18.58 16.26 33.21
C GLY A 256 17.96 17.09 32.07
N LYS A 257 18.67 17.14 30.93
CA LYS A 257 18.27 17.97 29.78
C LYS A 257 17.10 17.35 29.00
N LYS A 258 15.93 18.01 29.06
CA LYS A 258 14.72 17.66 28.27
C LYS A 258 14.22 16.24 28.50
N LYS A 259 14.29 15.72 29.73
CA LYS A 259 13.65 14.46 30.10
C LYS A 259 12.82 14.65 31.35
N VAL A 260 11.85 13.76 31.53
CA VAL A 260 10.95 13.74 32.68
C VAL A 260 10.85 12.33 33.24
N GLN A 261 10.68 12.23 34.55
CA GLN A 261 10.26 11.01 35.23
C GLN A 261 8.94 11.24 35.93
N VAL A 262 8.22 10.16 36.23
CA VAL A 262 7.01 10.22 37.05
C VAL A 262 7.28 9.54 38.37
N ARG A 263 7.01 10.21 39.49
CA ARG A 263 7.08 9.63 40.83
C ARG A 263 5.68 9.44 41.36
N LEU A 264 5.34 8.24 41.82
CA LEU A 264 4.07 7.99 42.49
C LEU A 264 4.14 8.49 43.94
N LEU A 265 3.09 9.17 44.41
CA LEU A 265 3.06 9.82 45.72
C LEU A 265 1.96 9.24 46.61
N ASP A 266 0.70 9.37 46.18
CA ASP A 266 -0.47 8.99 46.95
C ASP A 266 -1.53 8.32 46.08
N ARG A 267 -1.74 7.02 46.32
CA ARG A 267 -2.76 6.22 45.63
C ARG A 267 -4.19 6.61 46.05
N SER A 268 -4.38 7.22 47.22
CA SER A 268 -5.72 7.57 47.73
C SER A 268 -6.44 8.63 46.90
N ALA A 269 -5.68 9.42 46.14
CA ALA A 269 -6.20 10.43 45.24
C ALA A 269 -6.80 9.85 43.94
N VAL A 270 -6.60 8.55 43.66
CA VAL A 270 -7.20 7.82 42.52
C VAL A 270 -8.66 7.52 42.81
N GLN A 271 -9.58 7.93 41.93
CA GLN A 271 -11.02 7.84 42.18
C GLN A 271 -11.71 6.81 41.30
N ASP A 272 -11.51 6.91 39.97
CA ASP A 272 -12.24 6.09 39.00
C ASP A 272 -11.52 4.76 38.72
N GLU A 273 -12.26 3.73 38.30
CA GLU A 273 -11.67 2.43 37.93
C GLU A 273 -10.67 2.58 36.79
N PHE A 274 -10.95 3.45 35.83
CA PHE A 274 -10.01 3.77 34.77
C PHE A 274 -8.68 4.34 35.31
N GLU A 275 -8.75 5.28 36.26
CA GLU A 275 -7.57 5.85 36.90
C GLU A 275 -6.78 4.79 37.67
N ALA A 276 -7.48 3.87 38.34
CA ALA A 276 -6.86 2.74 39.03
C ALA A 276 -6.09 1.84 38.05
N ARG A 277 -6.65 1.54 36.87
CA ARG A 277 -5.92 0.77 35.84
C ARG A 277 -4.72 1.53 35.28
N VAL A 278 -4.81 2.85 35.14
CA VAL A 278 -3.66 3.69 34.76
C VAL A 278 -2.59 3.67 35.85
N TRP A 279 -2.98 3.77 37.12
CA TRP A 279 -2.09 3.67 38.27
C TRP A 279 -1.39 2.31 38.32
N ASP A 280 -2.12 1.21 38.19
CA ASP A 280 -1.54 -0.14 38.20
C ASP A 280 -0.54 -0.33 37.07
N ALA A 281 -0.81 0.25 35.89
CA ALA A 281 0.13 0.24 34.77
C ALA A 281 1.39 1.08 35.03
N LEU A 282 1.28 2.18 35.77
CA LEU A 282 2.41 3.00 36.21
C LEU A 282 3.23 2.26 37.27
N GLU A 283 2.57 1.68 38.28
CA GLU A 283 3.19 0.94 39.38
C GLU A 283 3.95 -0.30 38.87
N GLY A 284 3.38 -1.03 37.90
CA GLY A 284 4.05 -2.16 37.26
C GLY A 284 5.31 -1.79 36.45
N GLN A 285 5.53 -0.51 36.16
CA GLN A 285 6.73 0.02 35.49
C GLN A 285 7.64 0.82 36.43
N ALA A 286 7.28 0.92 37.71
CA ALA A 286 8.00 1.71 38.69
C ALA A 286 9.28 1.00 39.16
N GLY A 287 10.39 1.75 39.20
CA GLY A 287 11.65 1.31 39.78
C GLY A 287 11.75 1.62 41.28
N PRO A 288 12.97 1.52 41.86
CA PRO A 288 13.22 1.89 43.25
C PRO A 288 12.72 3.30 43.57
N GLY A 289 12.03 3.46 44.70
CA GLY A 289 11.46 4.75 45.12
C GLY A 289 10.17 5.17 44.39
N GLN A 290 9.48 4.22 43.76
CA GLN A 290 8.27 4.44 42.95
C GLN A 290 8.46 5.46 41.81
N VAL A 291 9.64 5.44 41.19
CA VAL A 291 10.01 6.33 40.09
C VAL A 291 9.94 5.59 38.76
N ILE A 292 9.28 6.20 37.78
CA ILE A 292 9.12 5.69 36.42
C ILE A 292 9.96 6.54 35.48
N SER A 293 10.95 5.92 34.86
CA SER A 293 11.87 6.58 33.92
C SER A 293 11.18 6.96 32.60
N SER A 294 11.76 7.92 31.85
CA SER A 294 11.21 8.36 30.55
C SER A 294 11.09 7.22 29.53
N SER A 295 11.99 6.25 29.56
CA SER A 295 11.92 5.08 28.67
C SER A 295 10.80 4.13 29.08
N SER A 296 10.59 3.92 30.38
CA SER A 296 9.47 3.13 30.90
C SER A 296 8.11 3.77 30.58
N LEU A 297 8.01 5.11 30.59
CA LEU A 297 6.76 5.82 30.22
C LEU A 297 6.28 5.46 28.81
N THR A 298 7.20 5.27 27.86
CA THR A 298 6.80 4.87 26.49
C THR A 298 6.19 3.45 26.44
N LYS A 299 6.54 2.57 27.38
CA LYS A 299 6.01 1.19 27.47
C LYS A 299 4.61 1.12 28.08
N ILE A 300 4.16 2.16 28.79
CA ILE A 300 2.81 2.18 29.37
C ILE A 300 1.75 2.16 28.28
N ARG A 301 2.05 2.75 27.11
CA ARG A 301 1.14 2.73 25.95
C ARG A 301 0.77 1.33 25.50
N SER A 302 1.72 0.38 25.53
CA SER A 302 1.45 -1.00 25.10
C SER A 302 0.57 -1.79 26.08
N HIS A 303 0.40 -1.29 27.32
CA HIS A 303 -0.41 -1.90 28.37
C HIS A 303 -1.67 -1.07 28.68
N SER A 304 -2.06 -0.16 27.78
CA SER A 304 -3.22 0.72 28.00
C SER A 304 -4.57 0.04 27.78
N GLN A 305 -4.61 -1.17 27.21
CA GLN A 305 -5.84 -1.86 26.85
C GLN A 305 -6.82 -2.04 28.03
N PRO A 306 -6.39 -2.55 29.22
CA PRO A 306 -7.29 -2.71 30.35
C PRO A 306 -7.87 -1.38 30.86
N ALA A 307 -7.10 -0.29 30.77
CA ALA A 307 -7.57 1.04 31.12
C ALA A 307 -8.59 1.53 30.08
N THR A 308 -8.29 1.44 28.78
CA THR A 308 -9.26 1.85 27.75
C THR A 308 -10.56 1.04 27.77
N ASP A 309 -10.51 -0.21 28.22
CA ASP A 309 -11.68 -1.05 28.40
C ASP A 309 -12.50 -0.62 29.63
N ALA A 310 -11.87 -0.36 30.78
CA ALA A 310 -12.54 0.21 31.96
C ALA A 310 -13.20 1.56 31.65
N LEU A 311 -12.51 2.46 30.95
CA LEU A 311 -13.08 3.75 30.51
C LEU A 311 -14.31 3.55 29.62
N ARG A 312 -14.27 2.56 28.72
CA ARG A 312 -15.40 2.26 27.85
C ARG A 312 -16.58 1.66 28.63
N GLU A 313 -16.31 0.77 29.56
CA GLU A 313 -17.32 0.16 30.44
C GLU A 313 -18.03 1.24 31.24
N GLU A 314 -17.29 2.21 31.78
CA GLU A 314 -17.88 3.35 32.49
C GLU A 314 -18.75 4.23 31.58
N LEU A 315 -18.27 4.57 30.37
CA LEU A 315 -19.05 5.34 29.38
C LEU A 315 -20.32 4.59 28.93
N GLN A 316 -20.28 3.26 28.89
CA GLN A 316 -21.45 2.42 28.61
C GLN A 316 -22.40 2.34 29.79
N ALA A 317 -21.88 2.21 31.02
CA ALA A 317 -22.67 2.20 32.25
C ALA A 317 -23.44 3.51 32.45
N ARG A 318 -22.84 4.65 32.07
CA ARG A 318 -23.48 5.96 32.05
C ARG A 318 -24.46 6.16 30.87
N GLY A 319 -24.59 5.18 29.98
CA GLY A 319 -25.48 5.23 28.81
C GLY A 319 -25.03 6.18 27.69
N TRP A 320 -23.78 6.67 27.75
CA TRP A 320 -23.24 7.62 26.78
C TRP A 320 -22.67 6.92 25.54
N PHE A 321 -22.24 5.66 25.67
CA PHE A 321 -21.70 4.85 24.57
C PHE A 321 -22.61 3.65 24.25
N ASP A 322 -22.80 3.36 22.96
CA ASP A 322 -23.62 2.23 22.49
C ASP A 322 -22.76 0.95 22.36
N PRO A 323 -23.02 -0.11 23.17
CA PRO A 323 -22.27 -1.36 23.08
C PRO A 323 -22.44 -2.09 21.75
N ALA A 324 -23.54 -1.85 21.01
CA ALA A 324 -23.81 -2.48 19.73
C ALA A 324 -22.92 -1.94 18.59
N ILE A 325 -22.21 -0.82 18.80
CA ILE A 325 -21.37 -0.19 17.77
C ILE A 325 -20.22 -1.11 17.34
N LYS A 326 -19.63 -1.89 18.27
CA LYS A 326 -18.57 -2.86 17.92
C LYS A 326 -19.07 -3.88 16.90
N ALA A 327 -20.29 -4.40 17.09
CA ALA A 327 -20.90 -5.37 16.18
C ALA A 327 -21.24 -4.73 14.82
N ARG A 328 -21.79 -3.51 14.82
CA ARG A 328 -22.08 -2.74 13.59
C ARG A 328 -20.81 -2.45 12.79
N ARG A 329 -19.73 -2.01 13.45
CA ARG A 329 -18.42 -1.74 12.85
C ARG A 329 -17.82 -3.00 12.23
N ARG A 330 -17.89 -4.15 12.93
CA ARG A 330 -17.47 -5.44 12.37
C ARG A 330 -18.25 -5.79 11.10
N GLY A 331 -19.56 -5.57 11.09
CA GLY A 331 -20.39 -5.76 9.89
C GLY A 331 -19.95 -4.91 8.70
N LEU A 332 -19.60 -3.65 8.94
CA LEU A 332 -19.08 -2.74 7.91
C LEU A 332 -17.72 -3.19 7.37
N TYR A 333 -16.82 -3.64 8.25
CA TYR A 333 -15.50 -4.13 7.82
C TYR A 333 -15.60 -5.42 7.02
N LEU A 334 -16.45 -6.37 7.44
CA LEU A 334 -16.70 -7.60 6.69
C LEU A 334 -17.32 -7.31 5.32
N ALA A 335 -18.32 -6.42 5.28
CA ALA A 335 -18.94 -6.02 4.02
C ALA A 335 -17.95 -5.30 3.09
N GLY A 336 -17.12 -4.41 3.64
CA GLY A 336 -16.09 -3.69 2.89
C GLY A 336 -15.02 -4.61 2.32
N LEU A 337 -14.51 -5.55 3.13
CA LEU A 337 -13.54 -6.54 2.69
C LEU A 337 -14.12 -7.49 1.64
N ALA A 338 -15.36 -7.95 1.83
CA ALA A 338 -16.07 -8.78 0.85
C ALA A 338 -16.25 -8.05 -0.49
N ALA A 339 -16.59 -6.76 -0.46
CA ALA A 339 -16.71 -5.95 -1.68
C ALA A 339 -15.38 -5.82 -2.43
N ILE A 340 -14.26 -5.62 -1.72
CA ILE A 340 -12.92 -5.57 -2.32
C ILE A 340 -12.53 -6.92 -2.94
N LEU A 341 -12.79 -8.02 -2.23
CA LEU A 341 -12.53 -9.37 -2.77
C LEU A 341 -13.35 -9.64 -4.05
N LEU A 342 -14.62 -9.25 -4.06
CA LEU A 342 -15.48 -9.35 -5.24
C LEU A 342 -14.98 -8.46 -6.38
N ALA A 343 -14.48 -7.25 -6.09
CA ALA A 343 -13.88 -6.38 -7.10
C ALA A 343 -12.67 -7.05 -7.77
N VAL A 344 -11.80 -7.71 -7.00
CA VAL A 344 -10.68 -8.50 -7.56
C VAL A 344 -11.19 -9.64 -8.44
N LEU A 345 -12.25 -10.34 -8.02
CA LEU A 345 -12.85 -11.40 -8.84
C LEU A 345 -13.40 -10.85 -10.17
N THR A 346 -14.00 -9.65 -10.17
CA THR A 346 -14.45 -9.03 -11.42
C THR A 346 -13.32 -8.73 -12.39
N VAL A 347 -12.11 -8.39 -11.91
CA VAL A 347 -10.92 -8.20 -12.76
C VAL A 347 -10.57 -9.50 -13.48
N VAL A 348 -10.52 -10.62 -12.76
CA VAL A 348 -10.18 -11.94 -13.35
C VAL A 348 -11.16 -12.31 -14.47
N VAL A 349 -12.46 -12.13 -14.24
CA VAL A 349 -13.51 -12.41 -15.25
C VAL A 349 -13.38 -11.46 -16.45
N THR A 350 -13.11 -10.18 -16.19
CA THR A 350 -12.99 -9.14 -17.22
C THR A 350 -11.78 -9.38 -18.13
N GLU A 351 -10.62 -9.68 -17.54
CA GLU A 351 -9.38 -10.02 -18.26
C GLU A 351 -9.55 -11.31 -19.09
N THR A 352 -10.17 -12.34 -18.51
CA THR A 352 -10.42 -13.62 -19.19
C THR A 352 -11.39 -13.46 -20.37
N GLY A 353 -12.33 -12.50 -20.29
CA GLY A 353 -13.25 -12.18 -21.38
C GLY A 353 -12.66 -11.25 -22.44
N HIS A 354 -11.48 -10.66 -22.19
CA HIS A 354 -10.89 -9.57 -22.96
C HIS A 354 -11.90 -8.43 -23.23
N GLN A 355 -12.67 -8.04 -22.21
CA GLN A 355 -13.68 -6.97 -22.30
C GLN A 355 -13.27 -5.81 -21.41
N LEU A 356 -13.43 -4.57 -21.86
CA LEU A 356 -13.14 -3.40 -21.02
C LEU A 356 -14.32 -2.99 -20.13
N TRP A 357 -15.54 -3.36 -20.51
CA TRP A 357 -16.75 -2.91 -19.82
C TRP A 357 -16.95 -3.53 -18.44
N GLY A 358 -16.34 -4.69 -18.16
CA GLY A 358 -16.42 -5.37 -16.85
C GLY A 358 -15.74 -4.59 -15.71
N PHE A 359 -14.85 -3.64 -16.02
CA PHE A 359 -14.22 -2.79 -15.00
C PHE A 359 -15.18 -1.79 -14.33
N ILE A 360 -16.37 -1.55 -14.91
CA ILE A 360 -17.38 -0.72 -14.26
C ILE A 360 -17.85 -1.38 -12.96
N GLY A 361 -18.16 -2.68 -12.99
CA GLY A 361 -18.55 -3.44 -11.80
C GLY A 361 -17.46 -3.46 -10.73
N MET A 362 -16.19 -3.59 -11.14
CA MET A 362 -15.02 -3.46 -10.25
C MET A 362 -15.03 -2.11 -9.52
N GLY A 363 -15.15 -1.00 -10.27
CA GLY A 363 -15.13 0.35 -9.71
C GLY A 363 -16.23 0.57 -8.68
N ILE A 364 -17.45 0.11 -8.96
CA ILE A 364 -18.60 0.24 -8.06
C ILE A 364 -18.36 -0.52 -6.74
N LEU A 365 -17.91 -1.78 -6.82
CA LEU A 365 -17.61 -2.60 -5.64
C LEU A 365 -16.45 -2.01 -4.82
N LEU A 366 -15.41 -1.51 -5.47
CA LEU A 366 -14.27 -0.90 -4.81
C LEU A 366 -14.65 0.38 -4.07
N ILE A 367 -15.46 1.25 -4.69
CA ILE A 367 -16.02 2.44 -4.03
C ILE A 367 -16.87 2.03 -2.83
N ALA A 368 -17.81 1.10 -2.99
CA ALA A 368 -18.66 0.63 -1.90
C ALA A 368 -17.84 0.03 -0.74
N GLY A 369 -16.79 -0.72 -1.07
CA GLY A 369 -15.86 -1.31 -0.11
C GLY A 369 -15.08 -0.26 0.68
N ILE A 370 -14.42 0.67 -0.01
CA ILE A 370 -13.63 1.75 0.60
C ILE A 370 -14.52 2.64 1.47
N VAL A 371 -15.69 3.04 0.97
CA VAL A 371 -16.64 3.87 1.74
C VAL A 371 -17.06 3.15 3.02
N SER A 372 -17.34 1.84 2.96
CA SER A 372 -17.70 1.05 4.14
C SER A 372 -16.56 0.96 5.16
N LEU A 373 -15.31 0.78 4.71
CA LEU A 373 -14.13 0.74 5.59
C LEU A 373 -13.86 2.10 6.25
N ILE A 374 -13.87 3.18 5.46
CA ILE A 374 -13.67 4.54 5.96
C ILE A 374 -14.75 4.88 6.99
N TYR A 375 -16.02 4.67 6.63
CA TYR A 375 -17.13 4.97 7.52
C TYR A 375 -17.08 4.14 8.81
N GLY A 376 -16.72 2.85 8.72
CA GLY A 376 -16.51 2.00 9.89
C GLY A 376 -15.45 2.56 10.86
N GLY A 377 -14.35 3.10 10.34
CA GLY A 377 -13.27 3.70 11.13
C GLY A 377 -13.60 5.08 11.72
N THR A 378 -14.52 5.83 11.10
CA THR A 378 -14.97 7.15 11.56
C THR A 378 -16.27 7.11 12.37
N MET A 379 -16.92 5.95 12.48
CA MET A 379 -18.18 5.80 13.20
C MET A 379 -18.01 6.11 14.69
N ARG A 380 -18.77 7.10 15.18
CA ARG A 380 -18.84 7.48 16.59
C ARG A 380 -19.54 6.38 17.40
N GLU A 381 -19.06 6.17 18.62
CA GLU A 381 -19.56 5.23 19.61
C GLU A 381 -20.63 5.85 20.54
N THR A 382 -20.90 7.15 20.40
CA THR A 382 -21.80 7.93 21.26
C THR A 382 -23.28 7.70 20.99
N THR A 383 -24.08 7.69 22.06
CA THR A 383 -25.55 7.70 22.04
C THR A 383 -26.08 9.14 21.97
N ALA A 384 -27.39 9.32 21.78
CA ALA A 384 -28.01 10.64 21.85
C ALA A 384 -27.81 11.32 23.23
N ALA A 385 -27.85 10.54 24.32
CA ALA A 385 -27.53 11.04 25.65
C ALA A 385 -26.05 11.44 25.77
N GLY A 386 -25.14 10.64 25.18
CA GLY A 386 -23.72 10.98 25.12
C GLY A 386 -23.43 12.25 24.32
N GLU A 387 -24.12 12.48 23.19
CA GLU A 387 -23.99 13.73 22.43
C GLU A 387 -24.50 14.96 23.20
N ALA A 388 -25.61 14.80 23.94
CA ALA A 388 -26.13 15.88 24.79
C ALA A 388 -25.12 16.25 25.88
N GLU A 389 -24.52 15.25 26.53
CA GLU A 389 -23.47 15.46 27.52
C GLU A 389 -22.18 16.01 26.89
N ALA A 390 -21.85 15.65 25.64
CA ALA A 390 -20.67 16.16 24.94
C ALA A 390 -20.78 17.65 24.59
N ALA A 391 -21.99 18.21 24.48
CA ALA A 391 -22.22 19.53 23.91
C ALA A 391 -21.49 20.66 24.66
N PRO A 392 -21.55 20.76 26.01
CA PRO A 392 -20.79 21.77 26.76
C PRO A 392 -19.27 21.61 26.58
N TRP A 393 -18.77 20.38 26.49
CA TRP A 393 -17.35 20.09 26.29
C TRP A 393 -16.86 20.48 24.89
N HIS A 394 -17.71 20.41 23.86
CA HIS A 394 -17.41 20.99 22.56
C HIS A 394 -17.21 22.52 22.65
N GLY A 395 -17.99 23.20 23.49
CA GLY A 395 -17.88 24.65 23.72
C GLY A 395 -16.59 24.99 24.46
N TYR A 396 -16.24 24.17 25.47
CA TYR A 396 -14.98 24.29 26.18
C TYR A 396 -13.76 24.08 25.27
N LYS A 397 -13.78 23.01 24.44
CA LYS A 397 -12.76 22.75 23.41
C LYS A 397 -12.61 23.94 22.46
N ALA A 398 -13.72 24.50 21.97
CA ALA A 398 -13.70 25.65 21.07
C ALA A 398 -13.14 26.90 21.75
N GLY A 399 -13.52 27.16 23.01
CA GLY A 399 -13.02 28.30 23.77
C GLY A 399 -11.52 28.21 24.08
N LEU A 400 -11.03 27.03 24.49
CA LEU A 400 -9.60 26.78 24.70
C LEU A 400 -8.80 26.92 23.40
N ALA A 401 -9.31 26.39 22.28
CA ALA A 401 -8.65 26.52 20.97
C ALA A 401 -8.61 27.99 20.50
N ALA A 402 -9.68 28.76 20.76
CA ALA A 402 -9.74 30.19 20.45
C ALA A 402 -8.80 31.03 21.32
N ALA A 403 -8.56 30.61 22.58
CA ALA A 403 -7.63 31.24 23.51
C ALA A 403 -6.15 31.18 23.05
N LYS A 404 -5.86 30.53 21.91
CA LYS A 404 -4.57 30.63 21.20
C LYS A 404 -4.25 32.06 20.73
N ARG A 405 -5.25 32.87 20.39
CA ARG A 405 -5.09 34.21 19.79
C ARG A 405 -5.26 35.37 20.77
N ASP A 406 -5.84 35.11 21.93
CA ASP A 406 -6.21 36.14 22.91
C ASP A 406 -5.55 35.86 24.27
N THR A 407 -4.41 36.51 24.49
CA THR A 407 -3.68 36.47 25.77
C THR A 407 -4.38 37.22 26.89
N ALA A 408 -5.41 38.03 26.62
CA ALA A 408 -6.16 38.76 27.65
C ALA A 408 -7.20 37.89 28.35
N ARG A 409 -7.68 36.81 27.71
CA ARG A 409 -8.54 35.81 28.38
C ARG A 409 -7.76 35.05 29.43
N THR A 410 -8.14 35.18 30.70
CA THR A 410 -7.63 34.39 31.81
C THR A 410 -8.02 32.92 31.60
N VAL A 411 -7.01 32.07 31.37
CA VAL A 411 -7.15 30.62 31.31
C VAL A 411 -6.22 30.08 32.37
N ASP A 412 -6.79 29.36 33.32
CA ASP A 412 -6.04 28.58 34.29
C ASP A 412 -5.36 27.43 33.52
N LEU A 413 -4.04 27.52 33.34
CA LEU A 413 -3.26 26.54 32.60
C LEU A 413 -3.12 25.22 33.38
N ASP A 414 -3.21 25.26 34.71
CA ASP A 414 -3.13 24.07 35.55
C ASP A 414 -4.39 23.23 35.38
N GLN A 415 -5.55 23.88 35.38
CA GLN A 415 -6.82 23.22 35.13
C GLN A 415 -7.01 22.85 33.65
N ALA A 416 -6.61 23.72 32.71
CA ALA A 416 -6.91 23.51 31.30
C ALA A 416 -6.07 22.42 30.62
N MET A 417 -4.83 22.17 31.07
CA MET A 417 -3.90 21.28 30.37
C MET A 417 -4.35 19.81 30.29
N PRO A 418 -4.78 19.16 31.40
CA PRO A 418 -5.31 17.80 31.33
C PRO A 418 -6.46 17.67 30.31
N TYR A 419 -7.40 18.61 30.30
CA TYR A 419 -8.51 18.62 29.34
C TYR A 419 -8.05 18.95 27.92
N ALA A 420 -7.10 19.85 27.73
CA ALA A 420 -6.58 20.18 26.41
C ALA A 420 -5.93 18.96 25.73
N VAL A 421 -5.21 18.14 26.51
CA VAL A 421 -4.68 16.84 26.06
C VAL A 421 -5.82 15.90 25.71
N ALA A 422 -6.77 15.70 26.63
CA ALA A 422 -7.90 14.80 26.42
C ALA A 422 -8.74 15.14 25.18
N LEU A 423 -8.96 16.44 24.93
CA LEU A 423 -9.75 16.98 23.83
C LEU A 423 -8.97 17.03 22.49
N GLY A 424 -7.68 16.66 22.51
CA GLY A 424 -6.81 16.63 21.33
C GLY A 424 -6.37 18.01 20.84
N ILE A 425 -6.32 19.00 21.73
CA ILE A 425 -5.98 20.41 21.42
C ILE A 425 -4.75 20.91 22.18
N ALA A 426 -3.99 20.06 22.86
CA ALA A 426 -2.79 20.45 23.62
C ALA A 426 -1.80 21.29 22.79
N THR A 427 -1.60 20.92 21.52
CA THR A 427 -0.71 21.66 20.61
C THR A 427 -1.18 23.09 20.32
N SER A 428 -2.48 23.37 20.45
CA SER A 428 -3.02 24.72 20.29
C SER A 428 -2.57 25.67 21.40
N LEU A 429 -2.28 25.14 22.59
CA LEU A 429 -1.82 25.90 23.76
C LEU A 429 -0.29 26.05 23.83
N ASN A 430 0.48 25.37 22.98
CA ASN A 430 1.95 25.41 23.02
C ASN A 430 2.55 26.82 23.04
N LYS A 431 2.03 27.74 22.20
CA LYS A 431 2.49 29.14 22.20
C LYS A 431 2.27 29.83 23.55
N ARG A 432 1.14 29.54 24.19
CA ARG A 432 0.74 30.11 25.47
C ARG A 432 1.55 29.51 26.62
N LEU A 433 1.76 28.20 26.63
CA LEU A 433 2.63 27.52 27.60
C LEU A 433 4.06 28.04 27.52
N LYS A 434 4.60 28.19 26.31
CA LYS A 434 5.94 28.75 26.10
C LYS A 434 6.04 30.17 26.68
N ALA A 435 5.10 31.04 26.33
CA ALA A 435 5.07 32.42 26.83
C ALA A 435 4.84 32.50 28.35
N ALA A 436 4.09 31.57 28.94
CA ALA A 436 3.91 31.50 30.40
C ALA A 436 5.21 31.05 31.09
N GLY A 437 5.89 30.04 30.56
CA GLY A 437 7.16 29.56 31.09
C GLY A 437 8.28 30.61 31.00
N GLU A 438 8.32 31.40 29.93
CA GLU A 438 9.22 32.55 29.79
C GLU A 438 8.96 33.65 30.82
N ARG A 439 7.74 33.72 31.39
CA ARG A 439 7.36 34.63 32.48
C ARG A 439 7.55 34.02 33.88
N GLY A 440 8.15 32.84 33.98
CA GLY A 440 8.40 32.15 35.25
C GLY A 440 7.21 31.39 35.83
N TYR A 441 6.11 31.22 35.08
CA TYR A 441 5.02 30.35 35.50
C TYR A 441 5.49 28.89 35.56
N THR A 442 5.20 28.23 36.67
CA THR A 442 5.47 26.80 36.87
C THR A 442 4.15 26.09 37.15
N PRO A 443 3.74 25.12 36.33
CA PRO A 443 2.49 24.41 36.54
C PRO A 443 2.52 23.53 37.80
N ILE A 444 1.38 23.36 38.46
CA ILE A 444 1.23 22.55 39.66
C ILE A 444 1.45 21.05 39.41
N TRP A 445 1.16 20.58 38.19
CA TRP A 445 1.43 19.20 37.78
C TRP A 445 2.92 18.91 37.54
N LEU A 446 3.79 19.93 37.54
CA LEU A 446 5.23 19.75 37.47
C LEU A 446 5.82 19.71 38.90
N GLY A 447 6.32 18.54 39.28
CA GLY A 447 6.98 18.32 40.56
C GLY A 447 8.34 19.01 40.65
N ARG A 448 8.83 19.16 41.89
CA ARG A 448 10.17 19.69 42.15
C ARG A 448 11.23 18.71 41.64
N THR A 449 12.21 19.21 40.91
CA THR A 449 13.36 18.40 40.48
C THR A 449 14.18 17.95 41.69
N THR A 450 14.63 16.69 41.69
CA THR A 450 15.68 16.21 42.61
C THR A 450 17.09 16.51 42.11
N ASP A 451 17.21 16.95 40.86
CA ASP A 451 18.46 17.30 40.19
C ASP A 451 18.47 18.82 39.96
N ALA A 452 19.22 19.55 40.79
CA ALA A 452 19.28 21.01 40.76
C ALA A 452 19.89 21.55 39.45
N GLU A 453 20.71 20.75 38.75
CA GLU A 453 21.27 21.10 37.44
C GLU A 453 20.29 20.85 36.28
N ALA A 454 19.26 20.03 36.53
CA ALA A 454 18.28 19.69 35.52
C ALA A 454 17.34 20.85 35.20
N TRP A 455 17.00 21.73 36.15
CA TRP A 455 15.99 22.79 36.00
C TRP A 455 16.61 24.14 35.58
N ASN A 456 16.12 24.70 34.47
CA ASN A 456 16.62 25.99 33.95
C ASN A 456 15.67 27.18 34.20
N GLY A 457 14.69 27.04 35.09
CA GLY A 457 13.69 28.09 35.34
C GLY A 457 12.51 28.11 34.37
N ASN A 458 12.48 27.24 33.34
CA ASN A 458 11.42 27.21 32.34
C ASN A 458 10.82 25.81 32.19
N PHE A 459 9.52 25.66 32.46
CA PHE A 459 8.84 24.35 32.39
C PHE A 459 8.62 23.82 30.97
N TYR A 460 8.54 24.69 29.95
CA TYR A 460 8.05 24.32 28.62
C TYR A 460 8.85 23.19 27.93
N PRO A 461 10.19 23.13 28.03
CA PRO A 461 10.95 21.99 27.50
C PRO A 461 10.56 20.63 28.13
N TYR A 462 10.19 20.61 29.40
CA TYR A 462 9.77 19.39 30.10
C TYR A 462 8.34 19.00 29.74
N TRP A 463 7.45 19.99 29.52
CA TRP A 463 6.15 19.75 28.90
C TRP A 463 6.29 19.03 27.55
N VAL A 464 7.14 19.54 26.66
CA VAL A 464 7.38 18.91 25.35
C VAL A 464 7.94 17.50 25.51
N ALA A 465 8.91 17.30 26.40
CA ALA A 465 9.48 15.99 26.67
C ALA A 465 8.41 14.99 27.15
N PHE A 466 7.60 15.39 28.13
CA PHE A 466 6.48 14.60 28.64
C PHE A 466 5.51 14.22 27.51
N HIS A 467 4.99 15.22 26.78
CA HIS A 467 4.04 15.01 25.70
C HIS A 467 4.58 14.05 24.63
N THR A 468 5.85 14.19 24.23
CA THR A 468 6.46 13.26 23.26
C THR A 468 6.57 11.82 23.78
N SER A 469 6.83 11.65 25.09
CA SER A 469 6.92 10.34 25.75
C SER A 469 5.56 9.68 25.98
N THR A 470 4.45 10.43 25.97
CA THR A 470 3.10 9.91 26.27
C THR A 470 2.10 9.96 25.10
N ALA A 471 2.24 10.87 24.12
CA ALA A 471 1.35 11.01 22.96
C ALA A 471 1.59 10.01 21.79
N PRO A 472 0.53 9.54 21.09
CA PRO A 472 0.65 8.58 19.98
C PRO A 472 1.44 9.09 18.77
N PRO A 473 2.13 8.22 17.99
CA PRO A 473 2.89 8.61 16.79
C PRO A 473 1.98 9.12 15.66
N SER A 474 2.48 10.05 14.84
CA SER A 474 1.78 10.58 13.66
C SER A 474 2.08 9.72 12.41
N SER A 475 1.07 9.42 11.59
CA SER A 475 1.18 8.56 10.41
C SER A 475 1.18 9.38 9.10
N SER A 476 2.34 9.54 8.45
CA SER A 476 2.40 10.01 7.06
C SER A 476 3.68 9.58 6.35
N GLY A 477 3.57 8.78 5.27
CA GLY A 477 4.65 8.54 4.30
C GLY A 477 4.46 7.27 3.45
N SER A 478 3.79 7.40 2.29
CA SER A 478 3.61 6.34 1.28
C SER A 478 4.76 6.31 0.27
N ALA A 479 5.19 5.11 -0.13
CA ALA A 479 6.13 4.84 -1.22
C ALA A 479 5.40 4.53 -2.55
N GLY A 480 6.01 4.92 -3.67
CA GLY A 480 5.71 4.49 -5.05
C GLY A 480 6.89 4.94 -5.93
N GLY A 481 7.29 4.30 -7.02
CA GLY A 481 6.82 3.19 -7.85
C GLY A 481 7.73 3.16 -9.11
N ALA A 482 7.84 2.01 -9.77
CA ALA A 482 8.78 1.68 -10.86
C ALA A 482 8.39 2.21 -12.27
N ALA A 483 9.24 1.99 -13.29
CA ALA A 483 8.93 2.14 -14.73
C ALA A 483 9.70 1.17 -15.67
N ALA A 484 9.08 0.87 -16.83
CA ALA A 484 9.28 -0.17 -17.89
C ALA A 484 10.26 0.23 -19.05
N GLY A 485 10.50 -0.45 -20.20
CA GLY A 485 9.89 -1.58 -20.96
C GLY A 485 10.54 -1.83 -22.38
N GLY A 486 9.99 -2.78 -23.21
CA GLY A 486 10.26 -3.05 -24.66
C GLY A 486 10.48 -4.55 -25.02
N GLY A 487 9.84 -5.14 -26.07
CA GLY A 487 9.97 -6.59 -26.33
C GLY A 487 9.45 -7.19 -27.67
N GLY A 488 9.78 -8.47 -27.85
CA GLY A 488 9.50 -9.34 -28.99
C GLY A 488 8.97 -10.70 -28.51
N ALA A 489 8.98 -11.73 -29.37
CA ALA A 489 8.53 -13.07 -29.01
C ALA A 489 9.64 -14.13 -28.94
N GLY A 490 9.73 -14.80 -27.79
CA GLY A 490 10.56 -15.97 -27.51
C GLY A 490 10.54 -16.32 -26.02
N GLY A 491 11.31 -17.32 -25.59
CA GLY A 491 11.25 -17.78 -24.20
C GLY A 491 12.40 -18.68 -23.82
N GLY A 492 12.58 -18.85 -22.51
CA GLY A 492 13.53 -19.80 -21.95
C GLY A 492 13.02 -21.23 -22.10
N PHE A 493 13.93 -22.13 -22.45
CA PHE A 493 13.68 -23.57 -22.46
C PHE A 493 14.71 -24.27 -21.60
#